data_AF-A0A6G8G3P4-F1
#
_entry.id   AF-A0A6G8G3P4-F1
#
_cell.length_a   1.000
_cell.length_b   1.000
_cell.length_c   1.000
_cell.angle_alpha   90.00
_cell.angle_beta   90.00
_cell.angle_gamma   90.00
#
_symmetry.space_group_name_H-M   'P 1'
#
loop_
_entity.id
_entity.type
_entity.pdbx_description
1 polymer ?
#
loop_
_entity_poly.entity_id
_entity_poly.type
_entity_poly.pdbx_seq_one_letter_code
_entity_poly.pdbx_strand_id
1 'polypeptide(L)'
;MRGAGKVGLGAFLVTAGTLHLTTQREEFRAQVPEWMPVEPDDVVVWSGYAEIALGAATLLAWRQPSRAGIGRIGALFFVAVFPGNVAQWLERKDGFGLDTDEKRLARLFFQPLLVAWALHAGDTRRQKRLATD
;
A
#
# COMPACT_ATOMS: atom_id res chain seq x y z
N MET A 1 18.46 -10.90 -4.07
CA MET A 1 17.57 -9.77 -4.46
C MET A 1 16.09 -10.01 -4.14
N ARG A 2 15.49 -11.18 -4.40
CA ARG A 2 14.04 -11.45 -4.18
C ARG A 2 13.57 -11.44 -2.72
N GLY A 3 14.39 -12.01 -1.82
CA GLY A 3 14.13 -11.94 -0.37
C GLY A 3 14.16 -10.51 0.14
N ALA A 4 15.12 -9.71 -0.34
CA ALA A 4 15.23 -8.29 0.00
C ALA A 4 14.01 -7.49 -0.45
N GLY A 5 13.47 -7.74 -1.66
CA GLY A 5 12.23 -7.11 -2.12
C GLY A 5 11.01 -7.45 -1.25
N LYS A 6 10.85 -8.71 -0.84
CA LYS A 6 9.78 -9.13 0.09
C LYS A 6 9.94 -8.52 1.47
N VAL A 7 11.15 -8.58 2.04
CA VAL A 7 11.45 -8.01 3.37
C VAL A 7 11.25 -6.50 3.35
N GLY A 8 11.73 -5.82 2.31
CA GLY A 8 11.53 -4.39 2.13
C GLY A 8 10.05 -4.00 2.04
N LEU A 9 9.25 -4.72 1.25
CA LEU A 9 7.81 -4.44 1.13
C LEU A 9 7.09 -4.66 2.46
N GLY A 10 7.37 -5.78 3.12
CA GLY A 10 6.76 -6.11 4.40
C GLY A 10 7.11 -5.09 5.48
N ALA A 11 8.39 -4.70 5.59
CA ALA A 11 8.83 -3.66 6.51
C ALA A 11 8.19 -2.31 6.19
N PHE A 12 8.16 -1.92 4.92
CA PHE A 12 7.49 -0.69 4.46
C PHE A 12 6.03 -0.62 4.90
N LEU A 13 5.26 -1.69 4.70
CA LEU A 13 3.85 -1.76 5.09
C LEU A 13 3.66 -1.73 6.61
N VAL A 14 4.46 -2.48 7.37
CA VAL A 14 4.38 -2.44 8.85
C VAL A 14 4.71 -1.04 9.36
N THR A 15 5.75 -0.39 8.83
CA THR A 15 6.09 0.99 9.20
C THR A 15 4.97 1.95 8.82
N ALA A 16 4.44 1.89 7.60
CA ALA A 16 3.35 2.74 7.14
C ALA A 16 2.12 2.61 8.04
N GLY A 17 1.66 1.38 8.32
CA GLY A 17 0.51 1.17 9.19
C GLY A 17 0.77 1.57 10.65
N THR A 18 2.00 1.42 11.14
CA THR A 18 2.37 1.94 12.46
C THR A 18 2.23 3.47 12.49
N LEU A 19 2.66 4.18 11.44
CA LEU A 19 2.55 5.63 11.35
C LEU A 19 1.08 6.10 11.28
N HIS A 20 0.21 5.36 10.59
CA HIS A 20 -1.25 5.60 10.58
C HIS A 20 -1.85 5.56 11.99
N LEU A 21 -1.35 4.67 12.84
CA LEU A 21 -1.88 4.45 14.19
C LEU A 21 -1.20 5.31 15.27
N THR A 22 -0.13 6.03 14.92
CA THR A 22 0.71 6.73 15.91
C THR A 22 0.99 8.17 15.49
N THR A 23 2.22 8.46 15.03
CA THR A 23 2.76 9.82 14.94
C THR A 23 2.28 10.60 13.72
N GLN A 24 1.69 9.95 12.72
CA GLN A 24 1.21 10.60 11.51
C GLN A 24 -0.30 10.44 11.29
N ARG A 25 -1.04 9.97 12.30
CA ARG A 25 -2.50 9.74 12.20
C ARG A 25 -3.26 10.97 11.71
N GLU A 26 -3.02 12.12 12.32
CA GLU A 26 -3.70 13.37 11.94
C GLU A 26 -3.35 13.81 10.51
N GLU A 27 -2.10 13.61 10.09
CA GLU A 27 -1.66 13.88 8.73
C GLU A 27 -2.40 13.00 7.72
N PHE A 28 -2.55 11.70 8.00
CA PHE A 28 -3.32 10.77 7.17
C PHE A 28 -4.81 11.13 7.15
N ARG A 29 -5.39 11.56 8.28
CA ARG A 29 -6.80 11.98 8.36
C ARG A 29 -7.07 13.16 7.45
N ALA A 30 -6.15 14.13 7.40
CA ALA A 30 -6.25 15.29 6.52
C ALA A 30 -6.23 14.91 5.03
N GLN A 31 -5.68 13.74 4.66
CA GLN A 31 -5.67 13.24 3.29
C GLN A 31 -6.91 12.42 2.90
N VAL A 32 -7.80 12.10 3.84
CA VAL A 32 -9.02 11.35 3.49
C VAL A 32 -9.88 12.23 2.57
N PRO A 33 -10.34 11.71 1.42
CA PRO A 33 -11.12 12.50 0.48
C PRO A 33 -12.47 12.95 1.03
N GLU A 34 -12.95 14.12 0.61
CA GLU A 34 -14.24 14.66 1.09
C GLU A 34 -15.44 13.78 0.69
N TRP A 35 -15.31 13.05 -0.42
CA TRP A 35 -16.35 12.15 -0.93
C TRP A 35 -16.39 10.80 -0.20
N MET A 36 -15.47 10.52 0.73
CA MET A 36 -15.41 9.25 1.44
C MET A 36 -16.56 9.13 2.45
N PRO A 37 -17.52 8.19 2.29
CA PRO A 37 -18.70 8.09 3.16
C PRO A 37 -18.43 7.48 4.55
N VAL A 38 -17.18 7.50 5.01
CA VAL A 38 -16.74 6.92 6.29
C VAL A 38 -15.96 7.98 7.03
N GLU A 39 -16.11 8.03 8.35
CA GLU A 39 -15.36 8.96 9.21
C GLU A 39 -13.85 8.88 8.90
N PRO A 40 -13.17 10.02 8.66
CA PRO A 40 -11.76 10.02 8.26
C PRO A 40 -10.83 9.26 9.20
N ASP A 41 -11.12 9.31 10.50
CA ASP A 41 -10.32 8.60 11.50
C ASP A 41 -10.45 7.08 11.39
N ASP A 42 -11.66 6.58 11.14
CA ASP A 42 -11.91 5.15 10.94
C ASP A 42 -11.20 4.65 9.69
N VAL A 43 -11.22 5.43 8.60
CA VAL A 43 -10.49 5.11 7.36
C VAL A 43 -9.01 4.91 7.66
N VAL A 44 -8.40 5.82 8.42
CA VAL A 44 -6.96 5.78 8.76
C VAL A 44 -6.63 4.65 9.71
N VAL A 45 -7.45 4.41 10.74
CA VAL A 45 -7.19 3.34 11.72
C VAL A 45 -7.32 1.96 11.07
N TRP A 46 -8.40 1.72 10.33
CA TRP A 46 -8.63 0.41 9.72
C TRP A 46 -7.63 0.12 8.59
N SER A 47 -7.24 1.13 7.80
CA SER A 47 -6.17 0.97 6.83
C SER A 47 -4.81 0.70 7.51
N GLY A 48 -4.49 1.38 8.61
CA GLY A 48 -3.27 1.13 9.38
C GLY A 48 -3.15 -0.31 9.90
N TYR A 49 -4.24 -0.87 10.44
CA TYR A 49 -4.27 -2.29 10.82
C TYR A 49 -4.14 -3.22 9.62
N ALA A 50 -4.81 -2.90 8.50
CA ALA A 50 -4.71 -3.69 7.28
C ALA A 50 -3.28 -3.71 6.73
N GLU A 51 -2.56 -2.59 6.75
CA GLU A 51 -1.16 -2.49 6.33
C GLU A 51 -0.23 -3.28 7.24
N ILE A 52 -0.38 -3.19 8.56
CA ILE A 52 0.42 -3.99 9.50
C ILE A 52 0.17 -5.48 9.28
N ALA A 53 -1.10 -5.89 9.16
CA ALA A 53 -1.47 -7.28 8.93
C ALA A 53 -0.90 -7.81 7.60
N LEU A 54 -1.02 -7.03 6.53
CA LEU A 54 -0.50 -7.36 5.21
C LEU A 54 1.04 -7.38 5.18
N GLY A 55 1.68 -6.43 5.87
CA GLY A 55 3.13 -6.35 6.03
C GLY A 55 3.68 -7.56 6.80
N ALA A 56 3.06 -7.89 7.94
CA ALA A 56 3.40 -9.07 8.72
C ALA A 56 3.18 -10.37 7.91
N ALA A 57 2.04 -10.51 7.23
CA ALA A 57 1.79 -11.66 6.35
C ALA A 57 2.86 -11.77 5.24
N THR A 58 3.25 -10.63 4.64
CA THR A 58 4.32 -10.56 3.64
C THR A 58 5.67 -10.98 4.22
N LEU A 59 5.98 -10.66 5.48
CA LEU A 59 7.22 -11.07 6.14
C LEU A 59 7.21 -12.56 6.53
N LEU A 60 6.09 -13.07 7.04
CA LEU A 60 5.99 -14.41 7.61
C LEU A 60 5.74 -15.50 6.56
N ALA A 61 5.03 -15.20 5.47
CA ALA A 61 4.73 -16.21 4.46
C ALA A 61 5.95 -16.57 3.61
N TRP A 62 6.42 -17.82 3.71
CA TRP A 62 7.60 -18.31 2.97
C TRP A 62 7.29 -19.29 1.82
N ARG A 63 6.09 -19.87 1.78
CA ARG A 63 5.72 -20.97 0.85
C ARG A 63 4.67 -20.53 -0.17
N GLN A 64 4.76 -21.11 -1.37
CA GLN A 64 3.69 -21.02 -2.36
C GLN A 64 2.57 -22.03 -2.01
N PRO A 65 1.29 -21.74 -2.36
CA PRO A 65 0.80 -20.57 -3.10
C PRO A 65 0.51 -19.33 -2.23
N SER A 66 0.65 -19.43 -0.90
CA SER A 66 0.32 -18.35 0.05
C SER A 66 1.01 -17.02 -0.29
N ARG A 67 2.30 -17.06 -0.64
CA ARG A 67 3.03 -15.88 -1.10
C ARG A 67 2.41 -15.19 -2.30
N ALA A 68 2.01 -15.95 -3.32
CA ALA A 68 1.36 -15.38 -4.50
C ALA A 68 0.01 -14.75 -4.16
N GLY A 69 -0.76 -15.38 -3.26
CA GLY A 69 -2.00 -14.82 -2.72
C GLY A 69 -1.78 -13.48 -2.03
N ILE A 70 -0.83 -13.41 -1.09
CA ILE A 70 -0.51 -12.19 -0.34
C ILE A 70 -0.02 -11.07 -1.27
N GLY A 71 0.84 -11.39 -2.25
CA GLY A 71 1.29 -10.39 -3.23
C GLY A 71 0.15 -9.83 -4.10
N ARG A 72 -0.84 -10.66 -4.47
CA ARG A 72 -2.05 -10.20 -5.18
C ARG A 72 -2.93 -9.34 -4.29
N ILE A 73 -3.13 -9.74 -3.03
CA ILE A 73 -3.90 -8.95 -2.06
C ILE A 73 -3.23 -7.59 -1.87
N GLY A 74 -1.90 -7.53 -1.71
CA GLY A 74 -1.19 -6.26 -1.59
C GLY A 74 -1.24 -5.41 -2.85
N ALA A 75 -1.21 -6.02 -4.04
CA ALA A 75 -1.43 -5.30 -5.28
C ALA A 75 -2.83 -4.68 -5.36
N LEU A 76 -3.87 -5.44 -5.01
CA LEU A 76 -5.24 -4.94 -4.94
C LEU A 76 -5.41 -3.85 -3.87
N PHE A 77 -4.76 -4.01 -2.72
CA PHE A 77 -4.74 -3.02 -1.66
C PHE A 77 -4.17 -1.69 -2.16
N PHE A 78 -3.01 -1.71 -2.83
CA PHE A 78 -2.47 -0.50 -3.43
C PHE A 78 -3.39 0.09 -4.51
N VAL A 79 -4.05 -0.72 -5.34
CA VAL A 79 -5.05 -0.20 -6.29
C VAL A 79 -6.21 0.49 -5.55
N ALA A 80 -6.68 -0.09 -4.44
CA ALA A 80 -7.78 0.46 -3.64
C ALA A 80 -7.41 1.79 -2.94
N VAL A 81 -6.13 1.99 -2.59
CA VAL A 81 -5.62 3.26 -2.02
C VAL A 81 -5.47 4.35 -3.10
N PHE A 82 -5.31 3.99 -4.37
CA PHE A 82 -5.00 4.94 -5.45
C PHE A 82 -6.01 6.09 -5.62
N PRO A 83 -7.34 5.88 -5.54
CA PRO A 83 -8.30 6.98 -5.58
C PRO A 83 -8.06 8.05 -4.50
N GLY A 84 -7.59 7.66 -3.31
CA GLY A 84 -7.21 8.60 -2.25
C GLY A 84 -6.03 9.48 -2.64
N ASN A 85 -5.00 8.91 -3.28
CA ASN A 85 -3.86 9.70 -3.78
C ASN A 85 -4.26 10.64 -4.93
N VAL A 86 -5.17 10.20 -5.82
CA VAL A 86 -5.72 11.06 -6.87
C VAL A 86 -6.54 12.20 -6.28
N ALA A 87 -7.37 11.91 -5.27
CA ALA A 87 -8.13 12.93 -4.55
C ALA A 87 -7.21 13.93 -3.83
N GLN A 88 -6.13 13.48 -3.18
CA GLN A 88 -5.12 14.38 -2.62
C GLN A 88 -4.62 15.40 -3.67
N TRP A 89 -4.33 14.94 -4.88
CA TRP A 89 -3.90 15.81 -5.98
C TRP A 89 -5.00 16.79 -6.45
N LEU A 90 -6.22 16.30 -6.66
CA LEU A 90 -7.35 17.11 -7.14
C LEU A 90 -7.83 18.14 -6.11
N GLU A 91 -7.90 17.73 -4.84
CA GLU A 91 -8.34 18.55 -3.71
C GLU A 91 -7.20 19.43 -3.17
N ARG A 92 -5.98 19.28 -3.71
CA ARG A 92 -4.77 20.02 -3.32
C ARG A 92 -4.48 19.98 -1.82
N LYS A 93 -4.67 18.81 -1.22
CA LYS A 93 -4.38 18.60 0.20
C LYS A 93 -2.88 18.48 0.42
N ASP A 94 -2.33 19.42 1.16
CA ASP A 94 -0.93 19.38 1.57
C ASP A 94 -0.73 18.26 2.59
N GLY A 95 0.42 17.60 2.48
CA GLY A 95 0.87 16.70 3.54
C GLY A 95 2.03 15.79 3.15
N PHE A 96 2.74 15.26 4.14
CA PHE A 96 3.95 14.44 3.94
C PHE A 96 5.05 15.15 3.11
N GLY A 97 5.12 16.49 3.18
CA GLY A 97 6.03 17.32 2.38
C GLY A 97 5.59 17.52 0.92
N LEU A 98 4.38 17.10 0.56
CA LEU A 98 3.75 17.29 -0.76
C LEU A 98 2.91 18.58 -0.75
N ASP A 99 3.60 19.71 -0.87
CA ASP A 99 3.07 21.09 -0.77
C ASP A 99 2.80 21.75 -2.15
N THR A 100 2.99 21.01 -3.25
CA THR A 100 2.84 21.50 -4.62
C THR A 100 2.12 20.49 -5.50
N ASP A 101 1.44 20.97 -6.54
CA ASP A 101 0.69 20.12 -7.47
C ASP A 101 1.62 19.16 -8.22
N GLU A 102 2.85 19.57 -8.52
CA GLU A 102 3.88 18.74 -9.16
C GLU A 102 4.31 17.58 -8.26
N LYS A 103 4.52 17.82 -6.97
CA LYS A 103 4.88 16.76 -6.01
C LYS A 103 3.74 15.74 -5.85
N ARG A 104 2.50 16.22 -5.74
CA ARG A 104 1.30 15.37 -5.65
C ARG A 104 1.11 14.55 -6.94
N LEU A 105 1.28 15.15 -8.11
CA LEU A 105 1.20 14.45 -9.40
C LEU A 105 2.31 13.41 -9.53
N ALA A 106 3.55 13.75 -9.15
CA ALA A 106 4.68 12.81 -9.17
C ALA A 106 4.40 11.56 -8.31
N ARG A 107 3.75 11.72 -7.15
CA ARG A 107 3.34 10.62 -6.26
C ARG A 107 2.51 9.56 -7.00
N LEU A 108 1.63 9.97 -7.92
CA LEU A 108 0.73 9.05 -8.62
C LEU A 108 1.49 8.01 -9.47
N PHE A 109 2.65 8.37 -10.03
CA PHE A 109 3.48 7.46 -10.82
C PHE A 109 4.20 6.40 -9.99
N PHE A 110 4.24 6.54 -8.66
CA PHE A 110 4.75 5.49 -7.77
C PHE A 110 3.73 4.39 -7.51
N GLN A 111 2.42 4.63 -7.74
CA GLN A 111 1.40 3.61 -7.49
C GLN A 111 1.60 2.34 -8.34
N PRO A 112 1.82 2.42 -9.67
CA PRO A 112 2.13 1.25 -10.47
C PRO A 112 3.39 0.51 -10.00
N LEU A 113 4.38 1.23 -9.47
CA LEU A 113 5.59 0.64 -8.92
C LEU A 113 5.31 -0.16 -7.64
N LEU A 114 4.47 0.35 -6.73
CA LEU A 114 4.02 -0.36 -5.53
C LEU A 114 3.24 -1.63 -5.88
N VAL A 115 2.33 -1.54 -6.85
CA VAL A 115 1.58 -2.70 -7.37
C VAL A 115 2.53 -3.75 -7.94
N ALA A 116 3.48 -3.34 -8.79
CA ALA A 116 4.47 -4.24 -9.37
C ALA A 116 5.36 -4.87 -8.28
N TRP A 117 5.74 -4.11 -7.25
CA TRP A 117 6.54 -4.58 -6.13
C TRP A 117 5.78 -5.67 -5.33
N ALA A 118 4.50 -5.45 -5.03
CA ALA A 118 3.66 -6.45 -4.35
C ALA A 118 3.55 -7.76 -5.13
N LEU A 119 3.26 -7.68 -6.44
CA LEU A 119 3.18 -8.86 -7.31
C LEU A 119 4.53 -9.59 -7.42
N HIS A 120 5.63 -8.85 -7.45
CA HIS A 120 6.99 -9.41 -7.48
C HIS A 120 7.36 -10.09 -6.17
N ALA A 121 7.02 -9.50 -5.02
CA ALA A 121 7.28 -10.06 -3.70
C ALA A 121 6.54 -11.39 -3.48
N GLY A 122 5.30 -11.49 -3.98
CA GLY A 122 4.48 -12.70 -3.93
C GLY A 122 4.81 -13.78 -4.99
N ASP A 123 5.55 -13.44 -6.04
CA ASP A 123 5.92 -14.31 -7.16
C ASP A 123 4.71 -14.95 -7.89
N THR A 124 3.93 -14.09 -8.54
CA THR A 124 2.84 -14.49 -9.43
C THR A 124 3.31 -15.09 -10.77
N ARG A 125 4.61 -15.05 -11.10
CA ARG A 125 5.16 -15.59 -12.36
C ARG A 125 5.40 -17.10 -12.30
N ARG A 126 5.80 -17.64 -11.14
CA ARG A 126 5.99 -19.09 -10.96
C ARG A 126 4.68 -19.88 -10.97
N GLN A 127 3.57 -19.29 -10.51
CA GLN A 127 2.26 -19.94 -10.52
C GLN A 127 1.74 -20.17 -11.94
N LYS A 128 1.96 -19.23 -12.89
CA LYS A 128 1.55 -19.42 -14.28
C LYS A 128 2.28 -20.61 -14.93
N ARG A 129 3.60 -20.74 -14.73
CA ARG A 129 4.38 -21.89 -15.24
C ARG A 129 3.91 -23.22 -14.67
N LEU A 130 3.60 -23.30 -13.38
CA LEU A 130 3.18 -24.54 -12.73
C LEU A 130 1.71 -24.94 -12.99
N ALA A 131 0.91 -24.06 -13.61
CA ALA A 131 -0.50 -24.34 -13.93
C ALA A 131 -0.72 -24.62 -15.42
N THR A 132 0.34 -24.60 -16.24
CA THR A 132 0.30 -24.92 -17.68
C THR A 132 1.17 -26.11 -18.07
N ASP A 133 1.79 -26.78 -17.09
CA ASP A 133 2.48 -28.07 -17.21
C ASP A 133 1.64 -29.14 -16.49
#